data_AF-G4A6K4-F1
#
_entry.id   AF-G4A6K4-F1
#
_cell.length_a   1.000
_cell.length_b   1.000
_cell.length_c   1.000
_cell.angle_alpha   90.00
_cell.angle_beta   90.00
_cell.angle_gamma   90.00
#
_symmetry.space_group_name_H-M   'P 1'
#
loop_
_entity.id
_entity.type
_entity.pdbx_description
1 polymer ?
#
loop_
_entity_poly.entity_id
_entity_poly.type
_entity_poly.pdbx_seq_one_letter_code
_entity_poly.pdbx_strand_id
1 'polypeptide(L)' 'MGYKRLTQNTKKAISANANSYSKDNYRQVLFKLRPEVVDEFDAICKTEGVSRAEMFRRLLNIYTKLTK' A
#
# COMPACT_ATOMS: atom_id res chain seq x y z
N MET A 1 -13.88 -33.72 -8.54
CA MET A 1 -14.35 -32.34 -8.28
C MET A 1 -13.96 -31.47 -9.47
N GLY A 2 -14.90 -31.19 -10.38
CA GLY A 2 -14.61 -30.42 -11.60
C GLY A 2 -14.72 -28.91 -11.33
N TYR A 3 -13.60 -28.19 -11.38
CA TYR A 3 -13.61 -26.73 -11.25
C TYR A 3 -14.32 -26.10 -12.45
N LYS A 4 -15.52 -25.56 -12.21
CA LYS A 4 -16.27 -24.80 -13.22
C LYS A 4 -15.62 -23.42 -13.35
N ARG A 5 -15.14 -23.08 -14.55
CA ARG A 5 -14.58 -21.75 -14.81
C ARG A 5 -15.67 -20.69 -14.61
N LEU A 6 -15.33 -19.61 -13.91
CA LEU A 6 -16.20 -18.44 -13.77
C LEU A 6 -16.59 -17.91 -15.15
N THR A 7 -17.89 -17.67 -15.33
CA THR A 7 -18.44 -17.02 -16.54
C THR A 7 -17.83 -15.63 -16.69
N GLN A 8 -17.71 -15.15 -17.94
CA GLN A 8 -17.10 -13.84 -18.22
C GLN A 8 -17.77 -12.69 -17.46
N ASN A 9 -19.09 -12.76 -17.25
CA ASN A 9 -19.83 -11.72 -16.52
C ASN A 9 -19.42 -11.65 -15.05
N THR A 10 -19.25 -12.80 -14.38
CA THR A 10 -18.81 -12.84 -12.98
C THR A 10 -17.38 -12.33 -12.85
N LYS A 11 -16.50 -12.65 -13.81
CA LYS A 11 -15.14 -12.08 -13.85
C LYS A 11 -15.17 -10.56 -13.95
N LYS A 12 -15.97 -9.99 -14.86
CA LYS A 12 -16.11 -8.53 -15.02
C LYS A 12 -16.62 -7.84 -13.76
N ALA A 13 -17.64 -8.42 -13.11
CA ALA A 13 -18.19 -7.88 -11.86
C ALA A 13 -17.17 -7.88 -10.72
N ILE A 14 -16.40 -8.96 -10.57
CA ILE A 14 -15.32 -9.06 -9.57
C ILE A 14 -14.21 -8.03 -9.87
N SER A 15 -13.80 -7.90 -11.13
CA SER A 15 -12.79 -6.92 -11.54
C SER A 15 -13.25 -5.48 -11.28
N ALA A 16 -14.52 -5.15 -11.57
CA ALA A 16 -15.06 -3.83 -11.30
C ALA A 16 -15.13 -3.52 -9.79
N ASN A 17 -15.56 -4.49 -8.99
CA ASN A 17 -15.64 -4.34 -7.54
C ASN A 17 -14.24 -4.18 -6.90
N ALA A 18 -13.26 -4.99 -7.33
CA ALA A 18 -11.87 -4.87 -6.88
C ALA A 18 -11.25 -3.50 -7.22
N ASN A 19 -11.58 -2.95 -8.40
CA ASN A 19 -11.12 -1.64 -8.81
C ASN A 19 -11.76 -0.51 -7.98
N SER A 20 -13.07 -0.58 -7.71
CA SER A 20 -13.74 0.39 -6.83
C SER A 20 -13.18 0.34 -5.40
N TYR A 21 -12.98 -0.86 -4.84
CA TYR A 21 -12.39 -1.02 -3.52
C TYR A 21 -10.99 -0.39 -3.44
N SER A 22 -10.17 -0.60 -4.47
CA SER A 22 -8.82 -0.04 -4.52
C SER A 22 -8.84 1.49 -4.57
N LYS A 23 -9.75 2.09 -5.33
CA LYS A 23 -9.89 3.55 -5.44
C LYS A 23 -10.39 4.21 -4.14
N ASP A 24 -11.30 3.55 -3.43
CA ASP A 24 -11.90 4.11 -2.22
C ASP A 24 -10.94 4.04 -1.02
N ASN A 25 -10.18 2.94 -0.92
CA ASN A 25 -9.35 2.66 0.25
C ASN A 25 -7.89 3.09 0.11
N TYR A 26 -7.40 3.28 -1.11
CA TYR A 26 -6.00 3.63 -1.35
C TYR A 26 -5.87 4.92 -2.14
N ARG A 27 -5.06 5.84 -1.62
CA ARG A 27 -4.64 7.05 -2.34
C ARG A 27 -3.16 6.95 -2.64
N GLN A 28 -2.81 7.07 -3.91
CA GLN A 28 -1.42 7.19 -4.33
C GLN A 28 -0.96 8.62 -4.13
N VAL A 29 0.09 8.81 -3.35
CA VAL A 29 0.75 10.11 -3.18
C VAL A 29 2.17 10.00 -3.73
N LEU A 30 2.54 10.91 -4.62
CA LEU A 30 3.88 10.96 -5.19
C LEU A 30 4.68 12.07 -4.50
N PHE A 31 5.71 11.68 -3.76
CA PHE A 31 6.64 12.62 -3.14
C PHE A 31 8.00 12.52 -3.84
N LYS A 32 8.56 13.68 -4.18
CA LYS A 32 9.94 13.78 -4.66
C LYS A 32 10.81 14.13 -3.45
N LEU A 33 11.60 13.16 -3.00
CA LEU A 33 12.53 13.30 -1.87
C LEU A 33 13.96 13.40 -2.40
N ARG A 34 14.86 13.93 -1.57
CA ARG A 34 16.30 13.90 -1.88
C ARG A 34 16.79 12.45 -1.87
N PRO A 35 17.76 12.10 -2.73
CA PRO A 35 18.26 10.74 -2.84
C PRO A 35 18.83 10.21 -1.52
N GLU A 36 19.47 11.08 -0.73
CA GLU A 36 20.02 10.76 0.59
C GLU A 36 18.94 10.21 1.54
N VAL A 37 17.81 10.91 1.63
CA VAL A 37 16.67 10.53 2.48
C VAL A 37 16.00 9.24 2.01
N VAL A 38 15.98 9.01 0.69
CA VAL A 38 15.41 7.78 0.12
C VAL A 38 16.28 6.58 0.46
N ASP A 39 17.60 6.73 0.40
CA ASP A 39 18.55 5.67 0.72
C ASP A 39 18.47 5.27 2.20
N GLU A 40 18.46 6.27 3.09
CA GLU A 40 18.27 6.04 4.53
C GLU A 40 16.94 5.36 4.83
N PHE A 41 15.85 5.83 4.22
CA PHE A 41 14.52 5.24 4.41
C PHE A 41 14.45 3.78 3.91
N ASP A 42 15.09 3.48 2.78
CA ASP A 42 15.14 2.13 2.23
C ASP A 42 16.00 1.19 3.09
N ALA A 43 17.12 1.68 3.62
CA ALA A 43 17.97 0.93 4.55
C ALA A 43 17.23 0.57 5.84
N ILE A 44 16.45 1.49 6.40
CA ILE A 44 15.65 1.21 7.61
C ILE A 44 14.49 0.26 7.29
N CYS A 45 13.80 0.44 6.15
CA CYS A 45 12.78 -0.52 5.69
C CYS A 45 13.34 -1.95 5.60
N LYS A 46 14.54 -2.11 5.03
CA LYS A 46 15.23 -3.40 4.91
C LYS A 46 15.60 -3.98 6.27
N THR A 47 16.12 -3.14 7.16
CA THR A 47 16.55 -3.55 8.51
C THR A 47 15.36 -4.02 9.35
N GLU A 48 14.22 -3.32 9.29
CA GLU A 48 13.01 -3.70 10.01
C GLU A 48 12.15 -4.75 9.28
N GLY A 49 12.50 -5.10 8.03
CA GLY A 49 11.74 -6.05 7.22
C GLY A 49 10.32 -5.57 6.89
N VAL A 50 10.11 -4.25 6.80
CA VAL A 50 8.80 -3.65 6.57
C VAL A 50 8.70 -2.99 5.20
N SER A 51 7.49 -2.98 4.66
CA SER A 51 7.20 -2.23 3.42
C SER A 51 7.26 -0.72 3.67
N ARG A 52 7.69 0.04 2.67
CA ARG A 52 7.71 1.53 2.69
C ARG A 52 6.39 2.14 3.16
N ALA A 53 5.26 1.57 2.74
CA ALA A 53 3.93 2.01 3.17
C ALA A 53 3.65 1.78 4.66
N GLU A 54 4.09 0.65 5.21
CA GLU A 54 3.94 0.35 6.64
C GLU A 54 4.89 1.22 7.48
N MET A 55 6.11 1.43 6.99
CA MET A 55 7.06 2.33 7.63
C MET A 55 6.50 3.77 7.69
N PHE A 56 5.84 4.24 6.63
CA PHE A 56 5.16 5.53 6.62
C PHE A 56 4.05 5.61 7.68
N ARG A 57 3.26 4.54 7.85
CA ARG A 57 2.23 4.45 8.89
C ARG A 57 2.84 4.50 10.30
N ARG A 58 3.94 3.80 10.53
CA ARG A 58 4.69 3.82 11.81
C ARG A 58 5.22 5.23 12.11
N LEU A 59 5.80 5.89 11.12
CA LEU A 59 6.34 7.24 11.25
C LEU A 59 5.23 8.24 11.62
N LEU A 60 4.05 8.15 10.98
CA LEU A 60 2.88 8.95 11.36
C LEU A 60 2.39 8.65 12.78
N ASN A 61 2.39 7.38 13.20
CA ASN A 61 1.97 7.00 14.55
C ASN A 61 2.91 7.60 15.62
N ILE A 62 4.22 7.51 15.39
CA ILE A 62 5.24 8.08 16.26
C ILE A 62 5.09 9.61 16.31
N TYR A 63 5.00 10.27 15.15
CA TYR A 63 4.83 11.73 15.09
C TYR A 63 3.55 12.19 15.81
N THR A 64 2.43 11.48 15.63
CA THR A 64 1.17 11.77 16.31
C THR A 64 1.27 11.59 17.83
N LYS A 65 2.01 10.57 18.29
CA LYS A 65 2.26 10.33 19.72
C LYS A 65 3.20 11.34 20.36
N LEU A 66 4.15 11.89 19.60
CA LEU A 66 5.10 12.90 20.08
C LEU A 66 4.47 14.30 20.16
N THR A 67 3.47 14.58 19.33
CA THR A 67 2.84 15.91 19.23
C THR A 67 1.63 16.07 20.16
N LYS A 68 1.25 15.01 20.89
CA LYS A 68 0.04 14.94 21.71
C LYS A 68 0.40 14.64 23.15
#